data_AF-A0A2N4U743-F1
#
_entry.id   AF-A0A2N4U743-F1
#
_cell.length_a   1.000
_cell.length_b   1.000
_cell.length_c   1.000
_cell.angle_alpha   90.00
_cell.angle_beta   90.00
_cell.angle_gamma   90.00
#
_symmetry.space_group_name_H-M   'P 1'
#
loop_
_entity.id
_entity.type
_entity.pdbx_description
1 polymer ?
#
loop_
_entity_poly.entity_id
_entity_poly.type
_entity_poly.pdbx_seq_one_letter_code
_entity_poly.pdbx_strand_id
1 'polypeptide(L)'
;MMLSIEKPELCQQILQFPGGIHCIRLPGENRPRIILKLPANYLLPIKINKNFKIYAVPVDVSGSSSIGLMCAFFEDADNPLVCWRLLDSGSETLDLLHALTKHEVLLHLFDDQNRELLGYLAEIDMPLMAKIRLEHARNPDLTHESYNVAHEQATAWFGLRSTQDDAEAIHIRVIEPLFPEDLTVLDMRPDLHKFHGSKGYGFTSLERTDPGLYQERDIINLLQRVFRPDQIYHAPKRYYDKEEIADIVVITDTTCLIIQAKDAPNTELTLNRTLQRKRLASTHMLKDALKQLSGAVKYVDRNRPLRMLMSEQEISIDLGKRNVLSLAIVRELFVDMYDEYSQELFRFFDEINLPCIALDYAELHSYTSFCKDESSFLGAYFQVFDNARRLKSFPRLRFGMNDAKALSRDQGSSEV
;
A
#
# COMPACT_ATOMS: atom_id res chain seq x y z
N MET A 1 9.01 -1.50 -24.45
CA MET A 1 7.76 -0.76 -24.56
C MET A 1 7.24 -0.43 -23.16
N MET A 2 7.32 0.84 -22.75
CA MET A 2 6.85 1.30 -21.44
C MET A 2 5.45 1.91 -21.62
N LEU A 3 4.44 1.30 -21.00
CA LEU A 3 3.04 1.65 -21.23
C LEU A 3 2.73 3.10 -20.84
N SER A 4 3.32 3.54 -19.73
CA SER A 4 3.15 4.88 -19.18
C SER A 4 3.73 6.02 -20.02
N ILE A 5 4.66 5.70 -20.92
CA ILE A 5 5.25 6.67 -21.85
C ILE A 5 4.52 6.62 -23.20
N GLU A 6 4.25 5.43 -23.70
CA GLU A 6 3.76 5.26 -25.07
C GLU A 6 2.23 5.38 -25.20
N LYS A 7 1.50 5.16 -24.11
CA LYS A 7 0.03 5.20 -24.04
C LYS A 7 -0.45 5.92 -22.76
N PRO A 8 -0.08 7.20 -22.56
CA PRO A 8 -0.44 7.95 -21.35
C PRO A 8 -1.96 8.02 -21.09
N GLU A 9 -2.78 7.92 -22.13
CA GLU A 9 -4.23 7.84 -22.03
C GLU A 9 -4.73 6.59 -21.28
N LEU A 10 -4.07 5.44 -21.45
CA LEU A 10 -4.41 4.21 -20.73
C LEU A 10 -3.88 4.23 -19.30
N CYS A 11 -2.83 4.99 -19.06
CA CYS A 11 -2.36 5.22 -17.72
C CYS A 11 -3.46 5.82 -16.85
N GLN A 12 -4.39 6.63 -17.37
CA GLN A 12 -5.51 7.13 -16.57
C GLN A 12 -6.37 6.00 -15.98
N GLN A 13 -6.63 4.93 -16.74
CA GLN A 13 -7.35 3.75 -16.22
C GLN A 13 -6.53 3.03 -15.15
N ILE A 14 -5.21 2.93 -15.35
CA ILE A 14 -4.28 2.33 -14.37
C ILE A 14 -4.19 3.19 -13.09
N LEU A 15 -4.22 4.52 -13.22
CA LEU A 15 -4.23 5.46 -12.10
C LEU A 15 -5.47 5.28 -11.22
N GLN A 16 -6.62 4.95 -11.83
CA GLN A 16 -7.89 4.74 -11.13
C GLN A 16 -7.95 3.42 -10.39
N PHE A 17 -7.25 2.38 -10.89
CA PHE A 17 -7.19 1.09 -10.24
C PHE A 17 -6.41 1.19 -8.91
N PRO A 18 -7.02 0.93 -7.74
CA PRO A 18 -6.37 1.17 -6.45
C PRO A 18 -5.17 0.24 -6.24
N GLY A 19 -5.24 -1.03 -6.66
CA GLY A 19 -4.15 -1.98 -6.51
C GLY A 19 -4.58 -3.41 -6.80
N GLY A 20 -3.62 -4.26 -7.11
CA GLY A 20 -3.77 -5.69 -7.34
C GLY A 20 -3.55 -6.12 -8.79
N ILE A 21 -4.32 -7.10 -9.27
CA ILE A 21 -4.23 -7.62 -10.64
C ILE A 21 -5.39 -7.13 -11.50
N HIS A 22 -5.09 -6.67 -12.70
CA HIS A 22 -6.05 -6.17 -13.67
C HIS A 22 -5.63 -6.51 -15.10
N CYS A 23 -6.52 -6.36 -16.09
CA CYS A 23 -6.19 -6.56 -17.50
C CYS A 23 -6.70 -5.40 -18.33
N ILE A 24 -5.86 -4.94 -19.26
CA ILE A 24 -6.23 -3.94 -20.27
C ILE A 24 -6.11 -4.57 -21.65
N ARG A 25 -7.09 -4.28 -22.50
CA ARG A 25 -7.07 -4.66 -23.91
C ARG A 25 -6.91 -3.44 -24.78
N LEU A 26 -5.96 -3.50 -25.70
CA LEU A 26 -5.78 -2.48 -26.71
C LEU A 26 -6.45 -2.89 -28.02
N PRO A 27 -7.30 -2.03 -28.62
CA PRO A 27 -7.87 -2.29 -29.92
C PRO A 27 -6.77 -2.56 -30.96
N GLY A 28 -6.86 -3.69 -31.66
CA GLY A 28 -5.90 -4.09 -32.68
C GLY A 28 -4.65 -4.81 -32.16
N GLU A 29 -4.48 -4.98 -30.85
CA GLU A 29 -3.41 -5.82 -30.30
C GLU A 29 -3.87 -7.27 -30.09
N ASN A 30 -3.02 -8.23 -30.48
CA ASN A 30 -3.31 -9.65 -30.32
C ASN A 30 -2.96 -10.21 -28.93
N ARG A 31 -2.04 -9.53 -28.21
CA ARG A 31 -1.58 -9.94 -26.88
C ARG A 31 -2.27 -9.11 -25.81
N PRO A 32 -2.91 -9.74 -24.81
CA PRO A 32 -3.50 -8.99 -23.70
C PRO A 32 -2.40 -8.46 -22.78
N ARG A 33 -2.71 -7.36 -22.07
CA ARG A 33 -1.82 -6.75 -21.08
C ARG A 33 -2.36 -7.03 -19.68
N ILE A 34 -1.57 -7.69 -18.85
CA ILE A 34 -1.86 -7.85 -17.42
C ILE A 34 -1.13 -6.73 -16.68
N ILE A 35 -1.88 -6.04 -15.82
CA ILE A 35 -1.38 -4.97 -14.96
C ILE A 35 -1.32 -5.51 -13.54
N LEU A 36 -0.15 -5.41 -12.91
CA LEU A 36 0.02 -5.61 -11.48
C LEU A 36 0.37 -4.28 -10.84
N LYS A 37 -0.48 -3.80 -9.93
CA LYS A 37 -0.20 -2.60 -9.13
C LYS A 37 -0.01 -2.99 -7.68
N LEU A 38 1.22 -2.99 -7.20
CA LEU A 38 1.62 -3.60 -5.93
C LEU A 38 2.69 -2.76 -5.24
N PRO A 39 2.85 -2.86 -3.91
CA PRO A 39 3.98 -2.23 -3.22
C PRO A 39 5.33 -2.64 -3.82
N ALA A 40 6.31 -1.74 -3.82
CA ALA A 40 7.60 -1.96 -4.48
C ALA A 40 8.35 -3.23 -4.00
N ASN A 41 8.14 -3.65 -2.74
CA ASN A 41 8.70 -4.90 -2.21
C ASN A 41 8.08 -6.17 -2.83
N TYR A 42 6.91 -6.09 -3.46
CA TYR A 42 6.27 -7.21 -4.17
C TYR A 42 6.84 -7.38 -5.58
N LEU A 43 7.33 -6.28 -6.17
CA LEU A 43 7.86 -6.27 -7.53
C LEU A 43 9.26 -6.90 -7.60
N LEU A 44 10.08 -6.71 -6.56
CA LEU A 44 11.45 -7.21 -6.53
C LEU A 44 11.55 -8.75 -6.57
N PRO A 45 10.72 -9.53 -5.84
CA PRO A 45 10.66 -10.99 -6.00
C PRO A 45 10.36 -11.44 -7.43
N ILE A 46 9.51 -10.73 -8.18
CA ILE A 46 9.21 -11.06 -9.58
C ILE A 46 10.45 -10.85 -10.45
N LYS A 47 11.18 -9.74 -10.24
CA LYS A 47 12.44 -9.46 -10.94
C LYS A 47 13.49 -10.54 -10.69
N ILE A 48 13.65 -11.00 -9.44
CA ILE A 48 14.68 -11.95 -9.03
C ILE A 48 14.32 -13.37 -9.45
N ASN A 49 13.12 -13.84 -9.08
CA ASN A 49 12.72 -15.23 -9.30
C ASN A 49 12.23 -15.48 -10.73
N LYS A 50 11.94 -14.41 -11.49
CA LYS A 50 11.38 -14.47 -12.84
C LYS A 50 10.09 -15.28 -12.93
N ASN A 51 9.34 -15.37 -11.83
CA ASN A 51 8.04 -16.03 -11.81
C ASN A 51 7.19 -15.58 -10.61
N PHE A 52 5.89 -15.85 -10.71
CA PHE A 52 4.95 -15.84 -9.59
C PHE A 52 3.79 -16.79 -9.90
N LYS A 53 2.94 -17.07 -8.91
CA LYS A 53 1.79 -17.98 -9.08
C LYS A 53 0.47 -17.27 -8.81
N ILE A 54 -0.60 -17.72 -9.45
CA ILE A 54 -1.97 -17.27 -9.20
C ILE A 54 -2.83 -18.48 -8.83
N TYR A 55 -3.41 -18.47 -7.64
CA TYR A 55 -4.25 -19.54 -7.13
C TYR A 55 -5.71 -19.18 -7.36
N ALA A 56 -6.48 -20.11 -7.92
CA ALA A 56 -7.94 -20.06 -7.97
C ALA A 56 -8.48 -20.60 -6.64
N VAL A 57 -8.76 -19.69 -5.70
CA VAL A 57 -9.15 -20.00 -4.33
C VAL A 57 -10.67 -20.08 -4.23
N PRO A 58 -11.23 -21.23 -3.82
CA PRO A 58 -12.67 -21.36 -3.61
C PRO A 58 -13.11 -20.59 -2.37
N VAL A 59 -14.20 -19.84 -2.51
CA VAL A 59 -14.84 -19.09 -1.43
C VAL A 59 -16.35 -19.25 -1.50
N ASP A 60 -17.02 -19.20 -0.36
CA ASP A 60 -18.48 -19.14 -0.28
C ASP A 60 -18.91 -17.70 -0.01
N VAL A 61 -19.68 -17.15 -0.94
CA VAL A 61 -20.29 -15.82 -0.84
C VAL A 61 -21.80 -15.99 -0.79
N SER A 62 -22.38 -15.76 0.39
CA SER A 62 -23.83 -15.80 0.61
C SER A 62 -24.50 -17.13 0.19
N GLY A 63 -23.83 -18.25 0.44
CA GLY A 63 -24.29 -19.59 0.07
C GLY A 63 -24.03 -19.97 -1.38
N SER A 64 -23.31 -19.13 -2.13
CA SER A 64 -22.90 -19.40 -3.51
C SER A 64 -21.39 -19.60 -3.58
N SER A 65 -20.98 -20.74 -4.13
CA SER A 65 -19.57 -21.00 -4.41
C SER A 65 -19.08 -20.02 -5.49
N SER A 66 -18.03 -19.28 -5.16
CA SER A 66 -17.31 -18.37 -6.03
C SER A 66 -15.81 -18.65 -5.96
N ILE A 67 -15.03 -17.91 -6.74
CA ILE A 67 -13.58 -18.02 -6.80
C ILE A 67 -12.99 -16.62 -6.64
N GLY A 68 -11.88 -16.52 -5.92
CA GLY A 68 -10.99 -15.39 -6.10
C GLY A 68 -9.58 -15.82 -6.46
N LEU A 69 -8.80 -14.86 -6.92
CA LEU A 69 -7.43 -15.00 -7.35
C LEU A 69 -6.51 -14.53 -6.23
N MET A 70 -5.66 -15.44 -5.75
CA MET A 70 -4.55 -15.10 -4.87
C MET A 70 -3.26 -15.12 -5.68
N CYS A 71 -2.69 -13.94 -5.97
CA CYS A 71 -1.37 -13.82 -6.58
C CYS A 71 -0.32 -13.95 -5.48
N ALA A 72 0.65 -14.85 -5.64
CA ALA A 72 1.69 -15.13 -4.65
C ALA A 72 3.08 -14.87 -5.23
N PHE A 73 3.86 -14.04 -4.55
CA PHE A 73 5.21 -13.61 -4.90
C PHE A 73 6.20 -14.17 -3.86
N PHE A 74 6.96 -15.18 -4.26
CA PHE A 74 7.73 -16.02 -3.35
C PHE A 74 9.08 -15.41 -2.97
N GLU A 75 9.10 -14.52 -1.99
CA GLU A 75 10.35 -14.17 -1.28
C GLU A 75 10.72 -15.19 -0.19
N ASP A 76 9.73 -15.92 0.31
CA ASP A 76 9.83 -17.06 1.23
C ASP A 76 8.92 -18.16 0.67
N ALA A 77 9.38 -19.41 0.69
CA ALA A 77 8.64 -20.51 0.07
C ALA A 77 7.30 -20.78 0.77
N ASP A 78 7.28 -20.60 2.09
CA ASP A 78 6.13 -20.93 2.94
C ASP A 78 5.22 -19.72 3.14
N ASN A 79 5.79 -18.51 3.14
CA ASN A 79 5.09 -17.25 3.42
C ASN A 79 5.30 -16.22 2.31
N PRO A 80 4.80 -16.47 1.08
CA PRO A 80 4.94 -15.51 -0.01
C PRO A 80 4.15 -14.24 0.29
N LEU A 81 4.58 -13.12 -0.32
CA LEU A 81 3.78 -11.90 -0.37
C LEU A 81 2.56 -12.18 -1.25
N VAL A 82 1.37 -11.75 -0.83
CA VAL A 82 0.13 -12.08 -1.54
C VAL A 82 -0.73 -10.87 -1.88
N CYS A 83 -1.36 -10.93 -3.04
CA CYS A 83 -2.41 -10.00 -3.44
C CYS A 83 -3.68 -10.76 -3.78
N TRP A 84 -4.82 -10.27 -3.28
CA TRP A 84 -6.13 -10.91 -3.43
C TRP A 84 -7.06 -10.11 -4.34
N ARG A 85 -7.79 -10.81 -5.21
CA ARG A 85 -8.91 -10.27 -5.98
C ARG A 85 -10.06 -11.28 -6.03
N LEU A 86 -11.24 -10.90 -5.57
CA LEU A 86 -12.45 -11.69 -5.77
C LEU A 86 -12.96 -11.54 -7.22
N LEU A 87 -13.42 -12.62 -7.85
CA LEU A 87 -14.02 -12.57 -9.18
C LEU A 87 -15.48 -12.10 -9.07
N ASP A 88 -15.82 -11.08 -9.85
CA ASP A 88 -17.16 -10.49 -9.91
C ASP A 88 -17.75 -10.56 -11.33
N SER A 89 -18.98 -10.06 -11.49
CA SER A 89 -19.71 -10.08 -12.75
C SER A 89 -19.25 -8.99 -13.75
N GLY A 90 -18.20 -8.22 -13.42
CA GLY A 90 -17.72 -7.11 -14.23
C GLY A 90 -16.97 -7.54 -15.50
N SER A 91 -17.00 -6.68 -16.53
CA SER A 91 -16.29 -6.91 -17.79
C SER A 91 -14.77 -7.04 -17.59
N GLU A 92 -14.21 -6.30 -16.64
CA GLU A 92 -12.79 -6.35 -16.28
C GLU A 92 -12.37 -7.75 -15.79
N THR A 93 -13.26 -8.43 -15.07
CA THR A 93 -13.05 -9.80 -14.61
C THR A 93 -13.02 -10.77 -15.79
N LEU A 94 -13.94 -10.63 -16.75
CA LEU A 94 -13.94 -11.44 -17.97
C LEU A 94 -12.68 -11.22 -18.81
N ASP A 95 -12.22 -9.97 -18.91
CA ASP A 95 -11.01 -9.63 -19.65
C ASP A 95 -9.76 -10.23 -19.02
N LEU A 96 -9.66 -10.16 -17.68
CA LEU A 96 -8.58 -10.80 -16.93
C LEU A 96 -8.60 -12.33 -17.09
N LEU A 97 -9.76 -12.97 -16.91
CA LEU A 97 -9.87 -14.42 -17.08
C LEU A 97 -9.46 -14.84 -18.48
N HIS A 98 -9.89 -14.12 -19.51
CA HIS A 98 -9.46 -14.38 -20.88
C HIS A 98 -7.95 -14.23 -21.05
N ALA A 99 -7.34 -13.21 -20.47
CA ALA A 99 -5.90 -13.01 -20.52
C ALA A 99 -5.14 -14.18 -19.88
N LEU A 100 -5.63 -14.69 -18.75
CA LEU A 100 -5.05 -15.87 -18.08
C LEU A 100 -5.15 -17.16 -18.92
N THR A 101 -6.06 -17.25 -19.89
CA THR A 101 -6.13 -18.40 -20.82
C THR A 101 -5.14 -18.32 -21.98
N LYS A 102 -4.46 -17.19 -22.17
CA LYS A 102 -3.46 -17.03 -23.23
C LYS A 102 -2.12 -17.61 -22.80
N HIS A 103 -1.39 -18.17 -23.75
CA HIS A 103 -0.05 -18.67 -23.47
C HIS A 103 0.96 -17.54 -23.23
N GLU A 104 0.83 -16.43 -23.95
CA GLU A 104 1.71 -15.27 -23.82
C GLU A 104 0.91 -14.01 -23.50
N VAL A 105 1.44 -13.20 -22.59
CA VAL A 105 0.89 -11.90 -22.19
C VAL A 105 1.99 -10.86 -22.03
N LEU A 106 1.60 -9.59 -22.11
CA LEU A 106 2.47 -8.49 -21.71
C LEU A 106 2.16 -8.14 -20.26
N LEU A 107 3.12 -8.29 -19.37
CA LEU A 107 3.00 -7.98 -17.95
C LEU A 107 3.58 -6.60 -17.68
N HIS A 108 2.80 -5.70 -17.09
CA HIS A 108 3.25 -4.37 -16.67
C HIS A 108 3.08 -4.22 -15.16
N LEU A 109 4.14 -3.80 -14.48
CA LEU A 109 4.20 -3.74 -13.03
C LEU A 109 4.36 -2.31 -12.56
N PHE A 110 3.36 -1.84 -11.84
CA PHE A 110 3.26 -0.52 -11.26
C PHE A 110 3.39 -0.60 -9.74
N ASP A 111 3.92 0.45 -9.13
CA ASP A 111 3.82 0.61 -7.68
C ASP A 111 2.56 1.36 -7.22
N ASP A 112 2.36 1.48 -5.91
CA ASP A 112 1.22 2.19 -5.32
C ASP A 112 1.18 3.70 -5.66
N GLN A 113 2.27 4.24 -6.19
CA GLN A 113 2.39 5.61 -6.71
C GLN A 113 2.15 5.69 -8.21
N ASN A 114 1.72 4.57 -8.83
CA ASN A 114 1.48 4.41 -10.26
C ASN A 114 2.72 4.60 -11.15
N ARG A 115 3.90 4.30 -10.62
CA ARG A 115 5.13 4.32 -11.40
C ARG A 115 5.31 2.93 -12.02
N GLU A 116 5.40 2.86 -13.33
CA GLU A 116 5.72 1.61 -14.04
C GLU A 116 7.20 1.30 -13.84
N LEU A 117 7.51 0.31 -13.00
CA LEU A 117 8.90 0.01 -12.60
C LEU A 117 9.46 -1.19 -13.34
N LEU A 118 8.61 -2.13 -13.79
CA LEU A 118 9.02 -3.31 -14.55
C LEU A 118 7.97 -3.63 -15.62
N GLY A 119 8.41 -4.27 -16.69
CA GLY A 119 7.54 -4.79 -17.73
C GLY A 119 8.18 -5.98 -18.40
N TYR A 120 7.38 -7.00 -18.71
CA TYR A 120 7.86 -8.27 -19.26
C TYR A 120 6.95 -8.84 -20.33
N LEU A 121 7.54 -9.55 -21.28
CA LEU A 121 6.84 -10.65 -21.93
C LEU A 121 6.79 -11.81 -20.93
N ALA A 122 5.60 -12.36 -20.71
CA ALA A 122 5.41 -13.47 -19.78
C ALA A 122 4.64 -14.61 -20.43
N GLU A 123 5.00 -15.83 -20.05
CA GLU A 123 4.26 -17.05 -20.35
C GLU A 123 3.32 -17.40 -19.21
N ILE A 124 2.13 -17.87 -19.57
CA ILE A 124 1.17 -18.44 -18.65
C ILE A 124 1.06 -19.93 -18.91
N ASP A 125 1.21 -20.69 -17.83
CA ASP A 125 0.91 -22.11 -17.78
C ASP A 125 -0.24 -22.31 -16.79
N MET A 126 -1.40 -22.72 -17.31
CA MET A 126 -2.62 -22.90 -16.55
C MET A 126 -2.93 -24.40 -16.42
N PRO A 127 -2.70 -25.00 -15.24
CA PRO A 127 -3.07 -26.38 -15.00
C PRO A 127 -4.57 -26.61 -15.21
N LEU A 128 -4.93 -27.83 -15.63
CA LEU A 128 -6.31 -28.21 -15.90
C LEU A 128 -7.24 -27.92 -14.71
N MET A 129 -6.79 -28.17 -13.48
CA MET A 129 -7.60 -27.94 -12.29
C MET A 129 -7.89 -26.46 -12.05
N ALA A 130 -6.90 -25.56 -12.22
CA ALA A 130 -7.15 -24.12 -12.17
C ALA A 130 -8.15 -23.70 -13.25
N LYS A 131 -7.98 -24.20 -14.48
CA LYS A 131 -8.92 -23.92 -15.58
C LYS A 131 -10.34 -24.35 -15.24
N ILE A 132 -10.54 -25.57 -14.75
CA ILE A 132 -11.85 -26.08 -14.34
C ILE A 132 -12.46 -25.20 -13.24
N ARG A 133 -11.68 -24.84 -12.21
CA ARG A 133 -12.15 -23.97 -11.12
C ARG A 133 -12.63 -22.61 -11.65
N LEU A 134 -11.88 -22.00 -12.57
CA LEU A 134 -12.25 -20.72 -13.17
C LEU A 134 -13.47 -20.81 -14.09
N GLU A 135 -13.60 -21.88 -14.87
CA GLU A 135 -14.76 -22.09 -15.77
C GLU A 135 -16.07 -22.36 -15.01
N HIS A 136 -15.98 -22.96 -13.82
CA HIS A 136 -17.15 -23.24 -12.97
C HIS A 136 -17.39 -22.15 -11.90
N ALA A 137 -16.57 -21.09 -11.89
CA ALA A 137 -16.75 -19.98 -10.98
C ALA A 137 -18.11 -19.33 -11.22
N ARG A 138 -18.87 -19.12 -10.14
CA ARG A 138 -19.99 -18.18 -10.17
C ARG A 138 -19.49 -16.84 -9.72
N ASN A 139 -19.93 -15.80 -10.41
CA ASN A 139 -19.55 -14.42 -10.14
C ASN A 139 -20.74 -13.74 -9.47
N PRO A 140 -20.82 -13.77 -8.13
CA PRO A 140 -21.94 -13.19 -7.40
C PRO A 140 -21.94 -11.67 -7.50
N ASP A 141 -23.12 -11.06 -7.32
CA ASP A 141 -23.20 -9.64 -7.03
C ASP A 141 -22.68 -9.38 -5.62
N LEU A 142 -21.62 -8.60 -5.53
CA LEU A 142 -20.88 -8.48 -4.29
C LEU A 142 -21.38 -7.30 -3.43
N THR A 143 -21.46 -7.56 -2.12
CA THR A 143 -21.61 -6.59 -1.03
C THR A 143 -20.29 -6.40 -0.26
N HIS A 144 -20.20 -5.36 0.56
CA HIS A 144 -19.03 -5.15 1.42
C HIS A 144 -18.81 -6.32 2.40
N GLU A 145 -19.86 -6.79 3.06
CA GLU A 145 -19.78 -7.91 4.01
C GLU A 145 -19.33 -9.19 3.31
N SER A 146 -19.90 -9.50 2.14
CA SER A 146 -19.52 -10.70 1.39
C SER A 146 -18.07 -10.67 0.90
N TYR A 147 -17.53 -9.50 0.55
CA TYR A 147 -16.13 -9.37 0.16
C TYR A 147 -15.19 -9.67 1.33
N ASN A 148 -15.48 -9.15 2.52
CA ASN A 148 -14.67 -9.40 3.72
C ASN A 148 -14.68 -10.86 4.12
N VAL A 149 -15.86 -11.48 4.11
CA VAL A 149 -16.00 -12.91 4.38
C VAL A 149 -15.22 -13.76 3.38
N ALA A 150 -15.29 -13.43 2.09
CA ALA A 150 -14.52 -14.11 1.05
C ALA A 150 -13.01 -13.93 1.23
N HIS A 151 -12.55 -12.73 1.58
CA HIS A 151 -11.14 -12.46 1.84
C HIS A 151 -10.61 -13.29 3.01
N GLU A 152 -11.35 -13.37 4.12
CA GLU A 152 -10.97 -14.20 5.28
C GLU A 152 -10.90 -15.68 4.94
N GLN A 153 -11.90 -16.20 4.21
CA GLN A 153 -11.88 -17.57 3.72
C GLN A 153 -10.68 -17.84 2.82
N ALA A 154 -10.36 -16.90 1.92
CA ALA A 154 -9.26 -17.04 0.99
C ALA A 154 -7.89 -17.02 1.69
N THR A 155 -7.71 -16.12 2.66
CA THR A 155 -6.49 -16.08 3.47
C THR A 155 -6.33 -17.36 4.30
N ALA A 156 -7.42 -17.85 4.92
CA ALA A 156 -7.40 -19.09 5.69
C ALA A 156 -7.07 -20.30 4.79
N TRP A 157 -7.70 -20.40 3.61
CA TRP A 157 -7.42 -21.44 2.63
C TRP A 157 -5.95 -21.40 2.17
N PHE A 158 -5.45 -20.22 1.82
CA PHE A 158 -4.08 -20.05 1.32
C PHE A 158 -3.02 -20.37 2.39
N GLY A 159 -3.30 -20.06 3.66
CA GLY A 159 -2.45 -20.43 4.78
C GLY A 159 -2.37 -21.94 5.04
N LEU A 160 -3.31 -22.72 4.50
CA LEU A 160 -3.35 -24.18 4.59
C LEU A 160 -3.02 -24.87 3.26
N ARG A 161 -2.51 -24.14 2.26
CA ARG A 161 -2.21 -24.68 0.93
C ARG A 161 -1.24 -25.86 1.02
N SER A 162 -1.46 -26.84 0.16
CA SER A 162 -0.63 -28.03 0.03
C SER A 162 0.31 -27.94 -1.18
N THR A 163 1.25 -28.89 -1.29
CA THR A 163 2.07 -29.05 -2.50
C THR A 163 1.24 -29.33 -3.75
N GLN A 164 0.06 -29.95 -3.59
CA GLN A 164 -0.87 -30.16 -4.69
C GLN A 164 -1.47 -28.82 -5.14
N ASP A 165 -1.88 -27.96 -4.22
CA ASP A 165 -2.40 -26.62 -4.55
C ASP A 165 -1.33 -25.79 -5.26
N ASP A 166 -0.07 -25.92 -4.86
CA ASP A 166 1.07 -25.27 -5.50
C ASP A 166 1.35 -25.75 -6.92
N ALA A 167 1.02 -27.00 -7.23
CA ALA A 167 1.15 -27.61 -8.56
C ALA A 167 -0.07 -27.33 -9.45
N GLU A 168 -1.23 -27.08 -8.85
CA GLU A 168 -2.47 -26.71 -9.54
C GLU A 168 -2.61 -25.20 -9.78
N ALA A 169 -1.76 -24.38 -9.17
CA ALA A 169 -1.76 -22.94 -9.36
C ALA A 169 -1.37 -22.54 -10.80
N ILE A 170 -1.87 -21.40 -11.27
CA ILE A 170 -1.47 -20.83 -12.55
C ILE A 170 -0.05 -20.28 -12.41
N HIS A 171 0.86 -20.72 -13.26
CA HIS A 171 2.25 -20.28 -13.25
C HIS A 171 2.45 -19.16 -14.25
N ILE A 172 2.99 -18.03 -13.78
CA ILE A 172 3.40 -16.92 -14.63
C ILE A 172 4.92 -16.89 -14.65
N ARG A 173 5.52 -17.15 -15.82
CA ARG A 173 6.98 -17.12 -16.01
C ARG A 173 7.35 -15.88 -16.82
N VAL A 174 8.27 -15.09 -16.28
CA VAL A 174 8.81 -13.92 -16.97
C VAL A 174 9.88 -14.37 -17.95
N ILE A 175 9.76 -13.97 -19.22
CA ILE A 175 10.65 -14.38 -20.30
C ILE A 175 11.73 -13.33 -20.56
N GLU A 176 11.32 -12.14 -21.00
CA GLU A 176 12.24 -11.05 -21.32
C GLU A 176 11.66 -9.69 -20.89
N PRO A 177 12.52 -8.74 -20.49
CA PRO A 177 12.08 -7.40 -20.13
C PRO A 177 11.61 -6.62 -21.36
N LEU A 178 10.49 -5.91 -21.22
CA LEU A 178 9.98 -4.99 -22.25
C LEU A 178 10.81 -3.70 -22.30
N PHE A 179 11.46 -3.33 -21.21
CA PHE A 179 12.31 -2.15 -21.07
C PHE A 179 13.33 -2.40 -19.93
N PRO A 180 14.41 -1.60 -19.81
CA PRO A 180 15.45 -1.82 -18.78
C PRO A 180 14.89 -1.96 -17.36
N GLU A 181 15.45 -2.86 -16.55
CA GLU A 181 14.95 -3.18 -15.19
C GLU A 181 15.60 -2.33 -14.08
N ASP A 182 16.52 -1.44 -14.44
CA ASP A 182 17.33 -0.57 -13.59
C ASP A 182 16.92 0.90 -13.72
N LEU A 183 15.64 1.15 -13.98
CA LEU A 183 15.11 2.51 -14.12
C LEU A 183 15.23 3.31 -12.84
N THR A 184 15.62 4.57 -13.02
CA THR A 184 15.42 5.63 -12.04
C THR A 184 14.37 6.59 -12.57
N VAL A 185 13.29 6.79 -11.80
CA VAL A 185 12.22 7.72 -12.14
C VAL A 185 12.49 9.04 -11.45
N LEU A 186 12.62 10.11 -12.24
CA LEU A 186 12.63 11.49 -11.76
C LEU A 186 11.23 12.08 -11.91
N ASP A 187 10.61 12.43 -10.79
CA ASP A 187 9.34 13.14 -10.76
C ASP A 187 9.61 14.63 -10.52
N MET A 188 9.13 15.49 -11.42
CA MET A 188 9.24 16.94 -11.32
C MET A 188 7.88 17.62 -11.42
N ARG A 189 6.79 16.87 -11.22
CA ARG A 189 5.43 17.41 -11.26
C ARG A 189 5.25 18.45 -10.16
N PRO A 190 5.01 19.73 -10.51
CA PRO A 190 5.04 20.80 -9.51
C PRO A 190 3.99 20.61 -8.42
N ASP A 191 2.80 20.12 -8.77
CA ASP A 191 1.67 19.84 -7.88
C ASP A 191 2.01 18.87 -6.74
N LEU A 192 2.81 17.83 -7.01
CA LEU A 192 3.23 16.86 -5.99
C LEU A 192 4.35 17.36 -5.07
N HIS A 193 4.88 18.54 -5.35
CA HIS A 193 6.07 19.08 -4.71
C HIS A 193 5.85 20.47 -4.10
N LYS A 194 4.60 20.88 -3.87
CA LYS A 194 4.24 22.17 -3.24
C LYS A 194 4.31 22.19 -1.71
N PHE A 195 4.56 21.05 -1.07
CA PHE A 195 4.63 20.95 0.39
C PHE A 195 5.87 21.63 0.98
N HIS A 196 5.81 21.99 2.26
CA HIS A 196 6.92 22.65 2.95
C HIS A 196 8.09 21.67 3.15
N GLY A 197 9.30 22.09 2.78
CA GLY A 197 10.50 21.22 2.82
C GLY A 197 10.78 20.47 1.52
N SER A 198 9.90 20.58 0.53
CA SER A 198 10.11 20.00 -0.81
C SER A 198 11.31 20.62 -1.52
N LYS A 199 12.04 19.78 -2.28
CA LYS A 199 13.12 20.19 -3.19
C LYS A 199 12.62 20.52 -4.62
N GLY A 200 11.32 20.36 -4.88
CA GLY A 200 10.72 20.57 -6.21
C GLY A 200 10.81 19.38 -7.17
N TYR A 201 11.50 18.31 -6.78
CA TYR A 201 11.67 17.10 -7.59
C TYR A 201 11.94 15.90 -6.70
N GLY A 202 11.55 14.70 -7.12
CA GLY A 202 11.87 13.43 -6.47
C GLY A 202 12.47 12.38 -7.37
N PHE A 203 13.22 11.45 -6.75
CA PHE A 203 13.79 10.30 -7.43
C PHE A 203 13.24 9.04 -6.81
N THR A 204 13.13 7.97 -7.59
CA THR A 204 12.88 6.64 -7.06
C THR A 204 13.47 5.57 -7.99
N SER A 205 13.72 4.40 -7.42
CA SER A 205 14.10 3.18 -8.11
C SER A 205 13.45 2.01 -7.39
N LEU A 206 13.36 0.87 -8.07
CA LEU A 206 12.85 -0.36 -7.47
C LEU A 206 13.75 -0.84 -6.33
N GLU A 207 15.05 -0.92 -6.59
CA GLU A 207 16.06 -1.30 -5.60
C GLU A 207 16.51 -0.06 -4.82
N ARG A 208 16.44 -0.13 -3.49
CA ARG A 208 16.72 1.00 -2.59
C ARG A 208 17.65 0.56 -1.47
N THR A 209 18.87 1.10 -1.45
CA THR A 209 19.87 0.85 -0.40
C THR A 209 19.69 1.77 0.80
N ASP A 210 19.36 3.04 0.56
CA ASP A 210 18.98 4.03 1.58
C ASP A 210 17.48 4.36 1.44
N PRO A 211 16.60 3.66 2.17
CA PRO A 211 15.16 3.70 1.91
C PRO A 211 14.45 4.90 2.55
N GLY A 212 15.02 5.53 3.57
CA GLY A 212 14.33 6.53 4.41
C GLY A 212 13.77 7.69 3.60
N LEU A 213 14.64 8.35 2.82
CA LEU A 213 14.24 9.48 1.98
C LEU A 213 13.21 9.11 0.89
N TYR A 214 13.20 7.88 0.40
CA TYR A 214 12.20 7.44 -0.57
C TYR A 214 10.85 7.19 0.10
N GLN A 215 10.85 6.54 1.27
CA GLN A 215 9.64 6.21 2.00
C GLN A 215 8.90 7.46 2.46
N GLU A 216 9.60 8.43 3.04
CA GLU A 216 8.99 9.68 3.52
C GLU A 216 8.27 10.42 2.39
N ARG A 217 8.86 10.42 1.19
CA ARG A 217 8.28 11.07 0.02
C ARG A 217 7.09 10.30 -0.55
N ASP A 218 7.21 8.98 -0.60
CA ASP A 218 6.09 8.12 -0.98
C ASP A 218 4.91 8.32 0.00
N ILE A 219 5.18 8.44 1.31
CA ILE A 219 4.17 8.77 2.33
C ILE A 219 3.57 10.16 2.10
N ILE A 220 4.38 11.20 1.83
CA ILE A 220 3.86 12.55 1.53
C ILE A 220 2.94 12.53 0.31
N ASN A 221 3.29 11.79 -0.75
CA ASN A 221 2.44 11.63 -1.93
C ASN A 221 1.10 10.96 -1.60
N LEU A 222 1.08 10.01 -0.65
CA LEU A 222 -0.17 9.44 -0.14
C LEU A 222 -0.97 10.47 0.65
N LEU A 223 -0.34 11.21 1.56
CA LEU A 223 -1.00 12.22 2.39
C LEU A 223 -1.60 13.36 1.56
N GLN A 224 -0.98 13.73 0.43
CA GLN A 224 -1.52 14.73 -0.49
C GLN A 224 -2.87 14.34 -1.14
N ARG A 225 -3.29 13.06 -1.03
CA ARG A 225 -4.64 12.63 -1.43
C ARG A 225 -5.73 13.09 -0.45
N VAL A 226 -5.34 13.54 0.74
CA VAL A 226 -6.22 13.85 1.89
C VAL A 226 -6.02 15.28 2.37
N PHE A 227 -4.77 15.71 2.46
CA PHE A 227 -4.35 17.01 2.99
C PHE A 227 -3.78 17.88 1.89
N ARG A 228 -3.98 19.20 2.02
CA ARG A 228 -3.41 20.14 1.05
C ARG A 228 -1.89 20.21 1.20
N PRO A 229 -1.13 20.46 0.12
CA PRO A 229 0.32 20.53 0.21
C PRO A 229 0.83 21.58 1.23
N ASP A 230 0.18 22.74 1.34
CA ASP A 230 0.51 23.81 2.30
C ASP A 230 0.35 23.41 3.77
N GLN A 231 -0.32 22.29 4.03
CA GLN A 231 -0.52 21.76 5.38
C GLN A 231 0.56 20.74 5.78
N ILE A 232 1.41 20.31 4.84
CA ILE A 232 2.39 19.23 5.05
C ILE A 232 3.80 19.81 5.18
N TYR A 233 4.47 19.46 6.26
CA TYR A 233 5.84 19.86 6.58
C TYR A 233 6.74 18.62 6.61
N HIS A 234 7.72 18.57 5.71
CA HIS A 234 8.68 17.48 5.61
C HIS A 234 9.98 17.83 6.36
N ALA A 235 10.40 16.95 7.27
CA ALA A 235 11.57 17.09 8.13
C ALA A 235 11.68 18.45 8.85
N PRO A 236 10.61 18.96 9.50
CA PRO A 236 10.68 20.21 10.24
C PRO A 236 11.67 20.10 11.40
N LYS A 237 12.52 21.11 11.56
CA LYS A 237 13.55 21.12 12.61
C LYS A 237 13.16 21.99 13.78
N ARG A 238 13.63 21.65 14.97
CA ARG A 238 13.48 22.48 16.16
C ARG A 238 14.26 23.77 16.00
N TYR A 239 13.71 24.87 16.49
CA TYR A 239 14.34 26.19 16.32
C TYR A 239 15.67 26.36 17.08
N TYR A 240 15.94 25.58 18.14
CA TYR A 240 17.07 25.82 19.04
C TYR A 240 18.30 24.94 18.76
N ASP A 241 18.13 23.65 18.48
CA ASP A 241 19.21 22.68 18.23
C ASP A 241 19.28 22.21 16.77
N LYS A 242 18.30 22.61 15.95
CA LYS A 242 18.12 22.17 14.56
C LYS A 242 17.96 20.66 14.39
N GLU A 243 17.69 19.92 15.47
CA GLU A 243 17.30 18.52 15.38
C GLU A 243 15.93 18.41 14.73
N GLU A 244 15.70 17.33 14.00
CA GLU A 244 14.39 17.06 13.40
C GLU A 244 13.34 16.81 14.50
N ILE A 245 12.15 17.36 14.32
CA ILE A 245 11.01 17.16 15.21
C ILE A 245 10.40 15.78 14.96
N ALA A 246 10.11 15.50 13.69
CA ALA A 246 9.57 14.25 13.16
C ALA A 246 9.81 14.22 11.64
N ASP A 247 9.68 13.06 11.01
CA ASP A 247 9.88 12.96 9.56
C ASP A 247 8.83 13.81 8.81
N ILE A 248 7.57 13.79 9.25
CA ILE A 248 6.48 14.56 8.64
C ILE A 248 5.56 15.13 9.74
N VAL A 249 5.13 16.38 9.57
CA VAL A 249 4.09 17.00 10.39
C VAL A 249 3.01 17.57 9.49
N VAL A 250 1.74 17.22 9.74
CA VAL A 250 0.59 17.79 9.03
C VAL A 250 -0.16 18.71 9.98
N ILE A 251 -0.33 19.97 9.58
CA ILE A 251 -1.01 20.99 10.38
C ILE A 251 -2.16 21.57 9.58
N THR A 252 -3.37 21.27 10.01
CA THR A 252 -4.63 21.77 9.43
C THR A 252 -5.23 22.85 10.33
N ASP A 253 -6.47 23.24 10.10
CA ASP A 253 -7.17 24.15 11.00
C ASP A 253 -7.60 23.45 12.31
N THR A 254 -7.78 22.13 12.27
CA THR A 254 -8.32 21.32 13.38
C THR A 254 -7.31 20.37 14.01
N THR A 255 -6.22 20.05 13.32
CA THR A 255 -5.36 18.92 13.69
C THR A 255 -3.87 19.27 13.53
N CYS A 256 -3.06 18.72 14.42
CA CYS A 256 -1.61 18.62 14.30
C CYS A 256 -1.24 17.13 14.36
N LEU A 257 -1.03 16.51 13.20
CA LEU A 257 -0.67 15.10 13.07
C LEU A 257 0.84 14.97 12.92
N ILE A 258 1.47 14.33 13.90
CA ILE A 258 2.92 14.07 13.93
C ILE A 258 3.17 12.66 13.41
N ILE A 259 4.00 12.51 12.40
CA ILE A 259 4.20 11.25 11.69
C ILE A 259 5.68 10.87 11.74
N GLN A 260 5.95 9.65 12.17
CA GLN A 260 7.29 9.05 12.10
C GLN A 260 7.24 7.80 11.23
N ALA A 261 8.07 7.79 10.20
CA ALA A 261 8.24 6.72 9.24
C ALA A 261 9.49 5.89 9.58
N LYS A 262 9.40 4.58 9.37
CA LYS A 262 10.53 3.66 9.38
C LYS A 262 10.44 2.73 8.18
N ASP A 263 11.52 2.67 7.42
CA ASP A 263 11.66 1.73 6.30
C ASP A 263 12.82 0.74 6.54
N ALA A 264 12.83 -0.31 5.73
CA ALA A 264 13.96 -1.21 5.57
C ALA A 264 14.40 -1.24 4.10
N PRO A 265 15.69 -1.49 3.80
CA PRO A 265 16.19 -1.53 2.42
C PRO A 265 15.38 -2.48 1.52
N ASN A 266 15.12 -2.10 0.28
CA ASN A 266 14.47 -2.96 -0.71
C ASN A 266 15.56 -3.56 -1.62
N THR A 267 16.21 -4.60 -1.10
CA THR A 267 17.33 -5.29 -1.76
C THR A 267 17.13 -6.79 -1.69
N GLU A 268 17.77 -7.53 -2.61
CA GLU A 268 17.76 -9.00 -2.60
C GLU A 268 18.21 -9.58 -1.24
N LEU A 269 19.24 -8.99 -0.63
CA LEU A 269 19.71 -9.38 0.71
C LEU A 269 18.64 -9.24 1.79
N THR A 270 17.77 -8.24 1.67
CA THR A 270 16.70 -7.99 2.65
C THR A 270 15.51 -8.91 2.40
N LEU A 271 15.21 -9.22 1.14
CA LEU A 271 14.19 -10.21 0.75
C LEU A 271 14.51 -11.60 1.29
N ASN A 272 15.78 -12.03 1.16
CA ASN A 272 16.26 -13.35 1.59
C ASN A 272 16.40 -13.52 3.11
N ARG A 273 15.96 -12.53 3.91
CA ARG A 273 15.92 -12.68 5.38
C ARG A 273 14.79 -13.62 5.78
N THR A 274 15.04 -14.45 6.79
CA THR A 274 14.00 -15.30 7.38
C THR A 274 12.84 -14.47 7.92
N LEU A 275 11.62 -15.02 7.86
CA LEU A 275 10.42 -14.35 8.38
C LEU A 275 10.58 -13.92 9.85
N GLN A 276 11.22 -14.74 10.68
CA GLN A 276 11.50 -14.38 12.08
C GLN A 276 12.35 -13.11 12.20
N ARG A 277 13.36 -12.94 11.34
CA ARG A 277 14.18 -11.70 11.32
C ARG A 277 13.39 -10.51 10.82
N LYS A 278 12.47 -10.69 9.86
CA LYS A 278 11.57 -9.63 9.37
C LYS A 278 10.60 -9.18 10.48
N ARG A 279 10.00 -10.11 11.22
CA ARG A 279 9.14 -9.83 12.39
C ARG A 279 9.88 -9.02 13.45
N LEU A 280 11.06 -9.46 13.87
CA LEU A 280 11.89 -8.75 14.85
C LEU A 280 12.27 -7.34 14.39
N ALA A 281 12.63 -7.19 13.12
CA ALA A 281 12.93 -5.89 12.52
C ALA A 281 11.71 -4.96 12.57
N SER A 282 10.51 -5.44 12.21
CA SER A 282 9.26 -4.66 12.27
C SER A 282 8.94 -4.20 13.69
N THR A 283 9.01 -5.08 14.70
CA THR A 283 8.81 -4.70 16.11
C THR A 283 9.82 -3.65 16.58
N HIS A 284 11.09 -3.78 16.19
CA HIS A 284 12.12 -2.81 16.51
C HIS A 284 11.85 -1.45 15.86
N MET A 285 11.48 -1.43 14.58
CA MET A 285 11.12 -0.22 13.84
C MET A 285 9.94 0.50 14.48
N LEU A 286 8.90 -0.22 14.89
CA LEU A 286 7.76 0.37 15.60
C LEU A 286 8.21 1.01 16.93
N LYS A 287 8.99 0.30 17.74
CA LYS A 287 9.51 0.83 19.01
C LYS A 287 10.32 2.11 18.82
N ASP A 288 11.19 2.12 17.82
CA ASP A 288 12.00 3.29 17.49
C ASP A 288 11.14 4.47 17.02
N ALA A 289 10.12 4.21 16.19
CA ALA A 289 9.17 5.23 15.75
C ALA A 289 8.42 5.83 16.95
N LEU A 290 7.89 5.01 17.85
CA LEU A 290 7.18 5.45 19.05
C LEU A 290 8.09 6.28 19.99
N LYS A 291 9.36 5.89 20.12
CA LYS A 291 10.35 6.64 20.89
C LYS A 291 10.59 8.03 20.30
N GLN A 292 10.72 8.15 18.98
CA GLN A 292 10.87 9.45 18.32
C GLN A 292 9.61 10.30 18.41
N LEU A 293 8.43 9.71 18.19
CA LEU A 293 7.13 10.38 18.39
C LEU A 293 6.98 10.91 19.81
N SER A 294 7.45 10.18 20.82
CA SER A 294 7.42 10.63 22.21
C SER A 294 8.23 11.90 22.41
N GLY A 295 9.39 12.01 21.75
CA GLY A 295 10.21 13.22 21.72
C GLY A 295 9.53 14.37 20.98
N ALA A 296 8.96 14.09 19.81
CA ALA A 296 8.24 15.05 18.97
C ALA A 296 7.04 15.67 19.70
N VAL A 297 6.20 14.83 20.32
CA VAL A 297 5.04 15.26 21.11
C VAL A 297 5.47 16.14 22.28
N LYS A 298 6.49 15.72 23.05
CA LYS A 298 7.01 16.51 24.17
C LYS A 298 7.55 17.85 23.72
N TYR A 299 8.17 17.91 22.54
CA TYR A 299 8.62 19.16 21.95
C TYR A 299 7.43 20.06 21.60
N VAL A 300 6.44 19.54 20.88
CA VAL A 300 5.21 20.26 20.49
C VAL A 300 4.46 20.79 21.70
N ASP A 301 4.34 20.00 22.77
CA ASP A 301 3.61 20.41 23.96
C ASP A 301 4.32 21.53 24.73
N ARG A 302 5.65 21.48 24.82
CA ARG A 302 6.47 22.51 25.50
C ARG A 302 6.59 23.82 24.73
N ASN A 303 6.38 23.78 23.42
CA ASN A 303 6.56 24.93 22.53
C ASN A 303 5.21 25.31 21.92
N ARG A 304 4.39 26.05 22.67
CA ARG A 304 3.15 26.66 22.18
C ARG A 304 3.30 28.19 22.22
N PRO A 305 3.32 28.90 21.08
CA PRO A 305 3.16 28.40 19.70
C PRO A 305 4.30 27.47 19.24
N LEU A 306 3.98 26.56 18.32
CA LEU A 306 4.95 25.65 17.73
C LEU A 306 5.91 26.44 16.85
N ARG A 307 7.18 26.43 17.24
CA ARG A 307 8.27 27.07 16.49
C ARG A 307 9.09 25.99 15.82
N MET A 308 9.28 26.09 14.51
CA MET A 308 10.07 25.14 13.73
C MET A 308 10.85 25.86 12.63
N LEU A 309 11.89 25.23 12.12
CA LEU A 309 12.67 25.71 10.99
C LEU A 309 12.33 24.91 9.74
N MET A 310 11.99 25.62 8.68
CA MET A 310 11.82 25.10 7.32
C MET A 310 12.83 25.79 6.41
N SER A 311 13.78 25.04 5.84
CA SER A 311 14.82 25.59 4.96
C SER A 311 15.53 26.81 5.58
N GLU A 312 15.88 26.71 6.88
CA GLU A 312 16.49 27.77 7.71
C GLU A 312 15.59 28.98 8.02
N GLN A 313 14.32 28.98 7.60
CA GLN A 313 13.34 30.00 7.99
C GLN A 313 12.54 29.54 9.19
N GLU A 314 12.43 30.41 10.20
CA GLU A 314 11.57 30.15 11.35
C GLU A 314 10.10 30.34 10.98
N ILE A 315 9.32 29.29 11.23
CA ILE A 315 7.87 29.29 11.13
C ILE A 315 7.33 29.12 12.55
N SER A 316 6.40 29.99 12.93
CA SER A 316 5.69 29.94 14.20
C SER A 316 4.20 29.74 13.94
N ILE A 317 3.64 28.65 14.46
CA ILE A 317 2.24 28.30 14.30
C ILE A 317 1.61 28.17 15.68
N ASP A 318 0.61 29.01 15.95
CA ASP A 318 -0.23 28.80 17.12
C ASP A 318 -1.08 27.55 16.91
N LEU A 319 -0.82 26.51 17.70
CA LEU A 319 -1.57 25.26 17.66
C LEU A 319 -2.95 25.38 18.31
N GLY A 320 -3.20 26.40 19.14
CA GLY A 320 -4.50 26.68 19.75
C GLY A 320 -5.14 25.45 20.39
N LYS A 321 -6.36 25.12 19.94
CA LYS A 321 -7.15 23.96 20.38
C LYS A 321 -7.08 22.76 19.42
N ARG A 322 -6.12 22.72 18.49
CA ARG A 322 -5.99 21.61 17.55
C ARG A 322 -5.78 20.29 18.28
N ASN A 323 -6.33 19.22 17.71
CA ASN A 323 -6.08 17.87 18.19
C ASN A 323 -4.65 17.49 17.79
N VAL A 324 -3.80 17.21 18.79
CA VAL A 324 -2.45 16.68 18.54
C VAL A 324 -2.55 15.16 18.50
N LEU A 325 -2.17 14.57 17.37
CA LEU A 325 -2.24 13.14 17.10
C LEU A 325 -0.88 12.62 16.65
N SER A 326 -0.64 11.32 16.81
CA SER A 326 0.60 10.66 16.41
C SER A 326 0.34 9.47 15.50
N LEU A 327 1.20 9.27 14.50
CA LEU A 327 1.10 8.17 13.56
C LEU A 327 2.49 7.56 13.34
N ALA A 328 2.64 6.29 13.68
CA ALA A 328 3.81 5.52 13.30
C ALA A 328 3.54 4.82 11.97
N ILE A 329 4.41 5.02 10.98
CA ILE A 329 4.35 4.30 9.71
C ILE A 329 5.58 3.40 9.63
N VAL A 330 5.36 2.10 9.51
CA VAL A 330 6.46 1.15 9.29
C VAL A 330 6.31 0.51 7.91
N ARG A 331 7.37 -0.11 7.42
CA ARG A 331 7.33 -0.82 6.13
C ARG A 331 6.23 -1.88 6.09
N GLU A 332 6.15 -2.71 7.12
CA GLU A 332 5.29 -3.90 7.15
C GLU A 332 4.92 -4.27 8.59
N LEU A 333 3.65 -4.61 8.82
CA LEU A 333 3.13 -5.11 10.09
C LEU A 333 2.56 -6.52 9.89
N PHE A 334 3.07 -7.48 10.66
CA PHE A 334 2.66 -8.88 10.58
C PHE A 334 1.40 -9.13 11.42
N VAL A 335 0.40 -9.79 10.83
CA VAL A 335 -0.91 -10.03 11.47
C VAL A 335 -0.78 -10.81 12.79
N ASP A 336 0.13 -11.77 12.85
CA ASP A 336 0.39 -12.60 14.03
C ASP A 336 1.18 -11.90 15.13
N MET A 337 1.66 -10.68 14.90
CA MET A 337 2.46 -9.89 15.84
C MET A 337 1.66 -8.73 16.47
N TYR A 338 0.36 -8.58 16.15
CA TYR A 338 -0.43 -7.43 16.60
C TYR A 338 -0.60 -7.33 18.11
N ASP A 339 -0.52 -8.44 18.84
CA ASP A 339 -0.53 -8.41 20.30
C ASP A 339 0.71 -7.68 20.84
N GLU A 340 1.88 -7.93 20.27
CA GLU A 340 3.12 -7.21 20.64
C GLU A 340 3.05 -5.74 20.24
N TYR A 341 2.59 -5.44 19.03
CA TYR A 341 2.44 -4.05 18.57
C TYR A 341 1.46 -3.26 19.43
N SER A 342 0.34 -3.89 19.81
CA SER A 342 -0.67 -3.30 20.67
C SER A 342 -0.12 -2.95 22.05
N GLN A 343 0.69 -3.82 22.65
CA GLN A 343 1.32 -3.54 23.93
C GLN A 343 2.23 -2.30 23.87
N GLU A 344 3.01 -2.14 22.81
CA GLU A 344 3.88 -0.98 22.63
C GLU A 344 3.09 0.32 22.38
N LEU A 345 2.01 0.25 21.59
CA LEU A 345 1.10 1.39 21.37
C LEU A 345 0.36 1.80 22.64
N PHE A 346 -0.11 0.85 23.46
CA PHE A 346 -0.71 1.17 24.75
C PHE A 346 0.31 1.74 25.73
N ARG A 347 1.54 1.21 25.77
CA ARG A 347 2.61 1.80 26.59
C ARG A 347 2.87 3.25 26.19
N PHE A 348 2.96 3.53 24.89
CA PHE A 348 3.08 4.90 24.39
C PHE A 348 1.90 5.77 24.85
N PHE A 349 0.67 5.28 24.71
CA PHE A 349 -0.53 6.00 25.13
C PHE A 349 -0.54 6.28 26.64
N ASP A 350 -0.16 5.32 27.47
CA ASP A 350 -0.13 5.46 28.93
C ASP A 350 0.94 6.48 29.37
N GLU A 351 2.08 6.55 28.67
CA GLU A 351 3.18 7.47 28.97
C GLU A 351 2.94 8.89 28.45
N ILE A 352 2.37 9.03 27.25
CA ILE A 352 2.25 10.30 26.52
C ILE A 352 0.84 10.90 26.64
N ASN A 353 -0.16 10.09 26.94
CA ASN A 353 -1.58 10.46 27.03
C ASN A 353 -2.11 11.14 25.74
N LEU A 354 -1.61 10.72 24.58
CA LEU A 354 -2.12 11.12 23.26
C LEU A 354 -2.41 9.92 22.37
N PRO A 355 -3.49 9.94 21.59
CA PRO A 355 -3.78 8.88 20.64
C PRO A 355 -2.62 8.67 19.67
N CYS A 356 -2.27 7.41 19.45
CA CYS A 356 -1.34 6.97 18.42
C CYS A 356 -1.86 5.67 17.81
N ILE A 357 -1.76 5.54 16.50
CA ILE A 357 -1.91 4.27 15.79
C ILE A 357 -0.62 3.97 15.01
N ALA A 358 -0.41 2.69 14.69
CA ALA A 358 0.61 2.27 13.76
C ALA A 358 -0.05 1.76 12.48
N LEU A 359 0.50 2.14 11.33
CA LEU A 359 0.12 1.61 10.03
C LEU A 359 1.35 1.05 9.32
N ASP A 360 1.17 -0.01 8.55
CA ASP A 360 2.12 -0.30 7.48
C ASP A 360 1.87 0.59 6.25
N TYR A 361 2.80 0.58 5.28
CA TYR A 361 2.66 1.40 4.08
C TYR A 361 1.41 1.04 3.25
N ALA A 362 1.03 -0.24 3.21
CA ALA A 362 -0.15 -0.70 2.46
C ALA A 362 -1.46 -0.24 3.13
N GLU A 363 -1.50 -0.22 4.46
CA GLU A 363 -2.59 0.36 5.22
C GLU A 363 -2.70 1.86 4.98
N LEU A 364 -1.60 2.61 5.05
CA LEU A 364 -1.63 4.04 4.74
C LEU A 364 -2.11 4.32 3.31
N HIS A 365 -1.64 3.51 2.35
CA HIS A 365 -2.11 3.59 0.97
C HIS A 365 -3.62 3.37 0.89
N SER A 366 -4.16 2.41 1.64
CA SER A 366 -5.61 2.17 1.71
C SER A 366 -6.35 3.35 2.35
N TYR A 367 -5.89 3.84 3.51
CA TYR A 367 -6.47 5.01 4.20
C TYR A 367 -6.58 6.21 3.26
N THR A 368 -5.48 6.58 2.61
CA THR A 368 -5.43 7.75 1.70
C THR A 368 -6.12 7.51 0.36
N SER A 369 -6.38 6.25 0.01
CA SER A 369 -7.18 5.91 -1.16
C SER A 369 -8.67 6.05 -0.87
N PHE A 370 -9.17 5.55 0.26
CA PHE A 370 -10.60 5.49 0.56
C PHE A 370 -11.10 6.68 1.40
N CYS A 371 -10.25 7.31 2.20
CA CYS A 371 -10.57 8.54 2.93
C CYS A 371 -10.00 9.74 2.16
N LYS A 372 -10.86 10.50 1.47
CA LYS A 372 -10.46 11.58 0.55
C LYS A 372 -10.30 12.95 1.19
N ASP A 373 -10.61 13.07 2.46
CA ASP A 373 -10.54 14.34 3.20
C ASP A 373 -10.10 14.11 4.65
N GLU A 374 -9.72 15.20 5.32
CA GLU A 374 -9.30 15.18 6.72
C GLU A 374 -10.35 14.50 7.63
N SER A 375 -11.63 14.76 7.43
CA SER A 375 -12.69 14.25 8.31
C SER A 375 -12.81 12.73 8.24
N SER A 376 -12.83 12.17 7.03
CA SER A 376 -12.91 10.73 6.79
C SER A 376 -11.65 10.02 7.28
N PHE A 377 -10.47 10.61 7.05
CA PHE A 377 -9.19 10.07 7.52
C PHE A 377 -9.12 10.04 9.05
N LEU A 378 -9.50 11.13 9.72
CA LEU A 378 -9.53 11.20 11.19
C LEU A 378 -10.64 10.31 11.77
N GLY A 379 -11.78 10.19 11.09
CA GLY A 379 -12.84 9.25 11.48
C GLY A 379 -12.34 7.81 11.51
N ALA A 380 -11.64 7.38 10.45
CA ALA A 380 -11.00 6.06 10.38
C ALA A 380 -9.93 5.87 11.47
N TYR A 381 -9.09 6.88 11.68
CA TYR A 381 -8.07 6.89 12.74
C TYR A 381 -8.68 6.67 14.13
N PHE A 382 -9.70 7.46 14.50
CA PHE A 382 -10.35 7.35 15.80
C PHE A 382 -11.16 6.07 15.94
N GLN A 383 -11.77 5.57 14.86
CA GLN A 383 -12.44 4.27 14.87
C GLN A 383 -11.48 3.14 15.25
N VAL A 384 -10.24 3.14 14.73
CA VAL A 384 -9.23 2.16 15.13
C VAL A 384 -8.85 2.35 16.60
N PHE A 385 -8.52 3.58 16.99
CA PHE A 385 -8.06 3.88 18.33
C PHE A 385 -9.11 3.55 19.42
N ASP A 386 -10.37 3.93 19.21
CA ASP A 386 -11.45 3.69 20.17
C ASP A 386 -11.82 2.20 20.25
N ASN A 387 -11.81 1.50 19.11
CA ASN A 387 -11.96 0.05 19.12
C ASN A 387 -10.80 -0.63 19.83
N ALA A 388 -9.57 -0.14 19.66
CA ALA A 388 -8.42 -0.67 20.38
C ALA A 388 -8.63 -0.57 21.89
N ARG A 389 -9.07 0.59 22.39
CA ARG A 389 -9.35 0.79 23.83
C ARG A 389 -10.40 -0.16 24.38
N ARG A 390 -11.43 -0.46 23.57
CA ARG A 390 -12.51 -1.40 23.91
C ARG A 390 -12.03 -2.86 23.88
N LEU A 391 -11.27 -3.24 22.86
CA LEU A 391 -10.83 -4.62 22.63
C LEU A 391 -9.52 -4.98 23.33
N LYS A 392 -8.80 -3.99 23.87
CA LYS A 392 -7.44 -4.12 24.44
C LYS A 392 -6.40 -4.66 23.44
N SER A 393 -6.67 -4.50 22.15
CA SER A 393 -5.77 -4.84 21.04
C SER A 393 -6.11 -3.94 19.86
N PHE A 394 -5.11 -3.42 19.16
CA PHE A 394 -5.28 -2.54 18.01
C PHE A 394 -5.75 -3.33 16.79
N PRO A 395 -6.95 -3.07 16.26
CA PRO A 395 -7.43 -3.76 15.07
C PRO A 395 -6.81 -3.18 13.80
N ARG A 396 -6.72 -4.00 12.75
CA ARG A 396 -6.48 -3.52 11.39
C ARG A 396 -7.79 -3.01 10.78
N LEU A 397 -7.79 -1.79 10.27
CA LEU A 397 -8.93 -1.29 9.50
C LEU A 397 -8.93 -1.95 8.11
N ARG A 398 -10.10 -2.44 7.69
CA ARG A 398 -10.30 -2.97 6.34
C ARG A 398 -11.32 -2.10 5.64
N PHE A 399 -10.94 -1.58 4.48
CA PHE A 399 -11.84 -0.96 3.53
C PHE A 399 -12.36 -2.03 2.59
N GLY A 400 -13.60 -1.90 2.15
CA GLY A 400 -14.22 -2.89 1.29
C GLY A 400 -14.94 -2.25 0.12
N MET A 401 -15.93 -2.99 -0.39
CA MET A 401 -16.49 -2.68 -1.69
C MET A 401 -17.30 -1.41 -1.79
N ASN A 402 -17.96 -0.98 -0.72
CA ASN A 402 -18.70 0.28 -0.74
C ASN A 402 -17.74 1.46 -0.88
N ASP A 403 -16.56 1.35 -0.27
CA ASP A 403 -15.49 2.35 -0.38
C ASP A 403 -14.91 2.35 -1.81
N ALA A 404 -14.71 1.17 -2.40
CA ALA A 404 -14.29 1.05 -3.81
C ALA A 404 -15.33 1.59 -4.79
N LYS A 405 -16.63 1.35 -4.55
CA LYS A 405 -17.72 1.89 -5.38
C LYS A 405 -17.86 3.40 -5.22
N ALA A 406 -17.66 3.94 -4.01
CA ALA A 406 -17.65 5.39 -3.78
C ALA A 406 -16.52 6.06 -4.55
N LEU A 407 -15.33 5.45 -4.54
CA LEU A 407 -14.20 5.89 -5.36
C LEU A 407 -14.56 5.99 -6.84
N SER A 408 -15.19 4.97 -7.41
CA SER A 408 -15.59 4.99 -8.83
C SER A 408 -16.69 6.02 -9.13
N ARG A 409 -17.56 6.36 -8.17
CA ARG A 409 -18.68 7.30 -8.35
C ARG A 409 -18.27 8.76 -8.26
N ASP A 410 -17.46 9.14 -7.28
CA ASP A 410 -16.95 10.52 -7.14
C ASP A 410 -16.08 10.93 -8.34
N GLN A 411 -15.52 9.94 -9.04
CA GLN A 411 -14.71 10.12 -10.23
C GLN A 411 -15.54 10.27 -11.52
N GLY A 412 -16.80 9.81 -11.53
CA GLY A 412 -17.73 9.90 -12.66
C GLY A 412 -18.51 11.23 -12.78
N SER A 413 -18.36 12.13 -11.81
CA SER A 413 -18.96 13.48 -11.82
C SER A 413 -18.11 14.54 -12.55
N SER A 414 -17.03 14.14 -13.21
CA SER A 414 -16.09 15.06 -13.89
C SER A 414 -16.32 15.19 -15.41
N GLU A 415 -17.44 14.70 -15.94
CA GLU A 415 -17.83 14.90 -17.34
C GLU A 415 -19.21 15.56 -17.43
N VAL A 416 -19.19 16.89 -17.60
CA VAL A 416 -20.12 17.65 -18.45
C VAL A 416 -19.32 18.59 -19.32
#